data_AF-B4E1B9-F1
#
_entry.id   AF-B4E1B9-F1
#
_cell.length_a   1.000
_cell.length_b   1.000
_cell.length_c   1.000
_cell.angle_alpha   90.00
_cell.angle_beta   90.00
_cell.angle_gamma   90.00
#
_symmetry.space_group_name_H-M   'P 1'
#
loop_
_entity.id
_entity.type
_entity.pdbx_description
1 polymer ?
#
loop_
_entity_poly.entity_id
_entity_poly.type
_entity_poly.pdbx_seq_one_letter_code
_entity_poly.pdbx_strand_id
1 'polypeptide(L)'
;MTITRDEYPSNPMVLRGINQKAAFPQYQPVVMLEKGYTIHWNGPAPRTTFLYLVNFNKNDWIRVGLCYPSNTSFQVTFGYLQRQNGSLSKIEEYEPVHSLEELQRKQSERKFYFDSSTGLLFLYLKAKSHRHGHSYCSSQGCERVKIQAATDSKDISNCMAKAYPQYYRKPSVVKRMPAMLTGLCQGCGTRQVVFTSDPHKSYLPVQFQSPDKAETQRGDPSVISVNGTDFTFRSAGVLLLVVDPCSVPFRLTEKTVFPLADVSRIEEYLKTGIPPRSIVLLSTRGEIKQLNISHLLVPLGLAKPAHLYDKGSTIFLGFSGNFKPSWTKLFTSPAGQGLGVLEQFIPLQLDEYGCPRATTVRRRDLELLKQASKAH
;
A
#
# COMPACT_ATOMS: atom_id res chain seq x y z
N MET A 1 -0.65 16.80 8.40
CA MET A 1 -1.31 15.59 8.95
C MET A 1 -0.85 14.38 8.16
N THR A 2 -1.05 13.18 8.67
CA THR A 2 -0.75 11.92 7.97
C THR A 2 -2.00 11.06 7.89
N ILE A 3 -2.16 10.35 6.79
CA ILE A 3 -3.12 9.26 6.67
C ILE A 3 -2.35 7.96 6.46
N THR A 4 -2.72 6.94 7.21
CA THR A 4 -2.01 5.68 7.26
C THR A 4 -2.98 4.57 6.94
N ARG A 5 -2.65 3.71 5.97
CA ARG A 5 -3.44 2.53 5.65
C ARG A 5 -3.12 1.45 6.67
N ASP A 6 -4.16 0.79 7.21
CA ASP A 6 -3.99 -0.18 8.29
C ASP A 6 -3.11 -1.38 7.93
N GLU A 7 -2.98 -1.65 6.63
CA GLU A 7 -2.13 -2.72 6.09
C GLU A 7 -0.65 -2.33 5.92
N TYR A 8 -0.36 -1.03 5.88
CA TYR A 8 0.99 -0.51 5.61
C TYR A 8 1.36 0.65 6.54
N PRO A 9 1.37 0.44 7.87
CA PRO A 9 1.64 1.51 8.83
C PRO A 9 3.06 2.11 8.72
N SER A 10 4.00 1.39 8.12
CA SER A 10 5.35 1.86 7.83
C SER A 10 5.44 2.85 6.66
N ASN A 11 4.37 2.97 5.87
CA ASN A 11 4.31 3.82 4.68
C ASN A 11 3.16 4.84 4.77
N PRO A 12 3.15 5.71 5.79
CA PRO A 12 2.11 6.72 5.94
C PRO A 12 2.20 7.77 4.82
N MET A 13 1.05 8.23 4.33
CA MET A 13 0.98 9.31 3.37
C MET A 13 0.92 10.64 4.11
N VAL A 14 1.96 11.47 3.94
CA VAL A 14 2.00 12.83 4.50
C VAL A 14 1.16 13.75 3.62
N LEU A 15 0.11 14.32 4.21
CA LEU A 15 -0.79 15.24 3.54
C LEU A 15 -0.38 16.68 3.83
N ARG A 16 0.01 17.39 2.76
CA ARG A 16 0.29 18.83 2.76
C ARG A 16 -0.91 19.54 2.15
N GLY A 17 -1.42 20.54 2.86
CA GLY A 17 -2.59 21.28 2.42
C GLY A 17 -2.23 22.20 1.26
N ILE A 18 -3.23 22.67 0.52
CA ILE A 18 -3.02 23.69 -0.50
C ILE A 18 -2.73 25.02 0.22
N ASN A 19 -1.53 25.57 0.02
CA ASN A 19 -1.04 26.80 0.68
C ASN A 19 -1.60 28.10 0.03
N GLN A 20 -2.87 28.12 -0.37
CA GLN A 20 -3.44 29.29 -1.07
C GLN A 20 -4.85 29.60 -0.57
N LYS A 21 -5.02 30.77 0.06
CA LYS A 21 -6.25 31.57 0.31
C LYS A 21 -7.55 30.86 0.75
N ALA A 22 -7.55 29.55 1.00
CA ALA A 22 -8.71 28.81 1.46
C ALA A 22 -8.93 29.08 2.95
N ALA A 23 -10.19 29.24 3.36
CA ALA A 23 -10.56 29.50 4.76
C ALA A 23 -10.14 28.36 5.72
N PHE A 24 -9.83 27.18 5.19
CA PHE A 24 -9.37 26.02 5.96
C PHE A 24 -8.49 25.12 5.08
N PRO A 25 -7.53 24.38 5.67
CA PRO A 25 -6.73 23.39 4.95
C PRO A 25 -7.61 22.30 4.34
N GLN A 26 -7.38 21.99 3.06
CA GLN A 26 -8.06 20.91 2.35
C GLN A 26 -7.03 19.89 1.86
N TYR A 27 -7.42 18.62 1.91
CA TYR A 27 -6.58 17.49 1.54
C TYR A 27 -7.37 16.49 0.70
N GLN A 28 -6.75 15.94 -0.34
CA GLN A 28 -7.34 14.93 -1.21
C GLN A 28 -6.40 13.71 -1.28
N PRO A 29 -6.47 12.80 -0.29
CA PRO A 29 -5.65 11.60 -0.31
C PRO A 29 -6.11 10.63 -1.41
N VAL A 30 -5.16 9.97 -2.05
CA VAL A 30 -5.46 8.77 -2.85
C VAL A 30 -5.66 7.59 -1.91
N VAL A 31 -6.82 6.95 -1.98
CA VAL A 31 -7.20 5.82 -1.13
C VAL A 31 -7.59 4.62 -1.98
N MET A 32 -7.30 3.43 -1.46
CA MET A 32 -7.90 2.18 -1.92
C MET A 32 -9.21 1.94 -1.19
N LEU A 33 -10.27 1.65 -1.93
CA LEU A 33 -11.60 1.31 -1.39
C LEU A 33 -11.55 0.00 -0.60
N GLU A 34 -12.52 -0.18 0.28
CA GLU A 34 -12.72 -1.36 1.12
C GLU A 34 -11.56 -1.62 2.09
N LYS A 35 -10.87 -0.55 2.49
CA LYS A 35 -9.73 -0.58 3.41
C LYS A 35 -9.96 0.32 4.61
N GLY A 36 -9.22 0.01 5.68
CA GLY A 36 -9.12 0.82 6.88
C GLY A 36 -7.94 1.77 6.81
N TYR A 37 -8.16 2.98 7.32
CA TYR A 37 -7.15 4.02 7.45
C TYR A 37 -7.25 4.68 8.82
N THR A 38 -6.14 5.22 9.31
CA THR A 38 -6.14 6.15 10.43
C THR A 38 -5.54 7.50 10.02
N ILE A 39 -6.02 8.57 10.65
CA ILE A 39 -5.56 9.94 10.42
C ILE A 39 -4.91 10.45 11.70
N HIS A 40 -3.69 10.97 11.59
CA HIS A 40 -2.91 11.50 12.69
C HIS A 40 -2.53 12.95 12.41
N TRP A 41 -2.68 13.79 13.43
CA TRP A 41 -2.47 15.22 13.32
C TRP A 41 -1.01 15.56 13.63
N ASN A 42 -0.50 16.60 12.97
CA ASN A 42 0.86 17.10 13.24
C ASN A 42 0.85 18.14 14.38
N GLY A 43 -0.30 18.36 15.01
CA GLY A 43 -0.58 19.32 16.06
C GLY A 43 -1.84 18.88 16.82
N PRO A 44 -2.51 19.78 17.54
CA PRO A 44 -3.79 19.49 18.19
C PRO A 44 -4.83 18.96 17.20
N ALA A 45 -5.65 18.02 17.65
CA ALA A 45 -6.78 17.56 16.85
C ALA A 45 -7.78 18.71 16.60
N PRO A 46 -8.35 18.86 15.40
CA PRO A 46 -9.27 19.94 15.11
C PRO A 46 -10.59 19.77 15.85
N ARG A 47 -11.13 20.87 16.40
CA ARG A 47 -12.48 20.92 16.98
C ARG A 47 -13.58 20.61 15.96
N THR A 48 -13.36 20.97 14.70
CA THR A 48 -14.26 20.63 13.59
C THR A 48 -13.48 20.01 12.45
N THR A 49 -13.92 18.83 12.00
CA THR A 49 -13.37 18.14 10.82
C THR A 49 -14.49 17.83 9.84
N PHE A 50 -14.23 18.02 8.55
CA PHE A 50 -15.15 17.65 7.47
C PHE A 50 -14.53 16.55 6.62
N LEU A 51 -15.28 15.48 6.38
CA LEU A 51 -14.92 14.39 5.48
C LEU A 51 -15.90 14.40 4.31
N TYR A 52 -15.38 14.42 3.09
CA TYR A 52 -16.18 14.45 1.88
C TYR A 52 -15.99 13.14 1.11
N LEU A 53 -17.08 12.49 0.72
CA LEU A 53 -17.05 11.28 -0.11
C LEU A 53 -17.06 11.67 -1.59
N VAL A 54 -16.12 12.53 -1.99
CA VAL A 54 -15.92 12.92 -3.39
C VAL A 54 -15.31 11.72 -4.14
N ASN A 55 -15.80 11.44 -5.34
CA ASN A 55 -15.37 10.30 -6.16
C ASN A 55 -15.75 8.91 -5.66
N PHE A 56 -16.60 8.80 -4.65
CA PHE A 56 -17.14 7.51 -4.23
C PHE A 56 -18.42 7.21 -5.02
N ASN A 57 -18.47 6.06 -5.70
CA ASN A 57 -19.69 5.53 -6.26
C ASN A 57 -20.55 4.91 -5.16
N LYS A 58 -21.83 4.64 -5.48
CA LYS A 58 -22.73 4.00 -4.52
C LYS A 58 -22.12 2.70 -4.01
N ASN A 59 -22.15 2.52 -2.69
CA ASN A 59 -21.57 1.41 -1.93
C ASN A 59 -20.05 1.39 -1.81
N ASP A 60 -19.31 2.27 -2.49
CA ASP A 60 -17.89 2.45 -2.21
C ASP A 60 -17.73 2.88 -0.75
N TRP A 61 -16.75 2.28 -0.07
CA TRP A 61 -16.51 2.59 1.32
C TRP A 61 -15.04 2.55 1.71
N ILE A 62 -14.72 3.30 2.76
CA ILE A 62 -13.48 3.14 3.54
C ILE A 62 -13.84 3.23 5.03
N ARG A 63 -13.06 2.56 5.89
CA ARG A 63 -13.10 2.81 7.33
C ARG A 63 -12.03 3.84 7.67
N VAL A 64 -12.37 4.85 8.45
CA VAL A 64 -11.40 5.86 8.93
C VAL A 64 -11.40 5.91 10.45
N GLY A 65 -10.21 5.95 11.06
CA GLY A 65 -9.98 6.21 12.47
C GLY A 65 -9.29 7.57 12.65
N LEU A 66 -9.92 8.55 13.29
CA LEU A 66 -9.32 9.87 13.50
C LEU A 66 -8.74 9.96 14.90
N CYS A 67 -7.48 10.39 15.02
CA CYS A 67 -6.81 10.48 16.31
C CYS A 67 -7.28 11.69 17.13
N TYR A 68 -7.78 11.44 18.33
CA TYR A 68 -8.23 12.44 19.29
C TYR A 68 -7.75 12.06 20.71
N PRO A 69 -7.63 13.03 21.62
CA PRO A 69 -7.40 12.75 23.04
C PRO A 69 -8.46 11.83 23.63
N SER A 70 -8.08 10.92 24.55
CA SER A 70 -8.96 9.88 25.11
C SER A 70 -10.20 10.40 25.85
N ASN A 71 -10.23 11.67 26.26
CA ASN A 71 -11.34 12.32 26.97
C ASN A 71 -12.25 13.17 26.04
N THR A 72 -12.17 12.97 24.73
CA THR A 72 -12.94 13.76 23.75
C THR A 72 -14.38 13.25 23.63
N SER A 73 -15.35 14.17 23.58
CA SER A 73 -16.72 13.86 23.19
C SER A 73 -17.02 14.35 21.77
N PHE A 74 -17.96 13.68 21.10
CA PHE A 74 -18.21 13.89 19.67
C PHE A 74 -19.68 14.14 19.36
N GLN A 75 -19.93 15.11 18.49
CA GLN A 75 -21.17 15.22 17.72
C GLN A 75 -20.82 15.01 16.25
N VAL A 76 -21.38 13.97 15.64
CA VAL A 76 -21.06 13.60 14.25
C VAL A 76 -22.35 13.63 13.43
N THR A 77 -22.32 14.38 12.33
CA THR A 77 -23.49 14.56 11.46
C THR A 77 -23.13 14.30 10.00
N PHE A 78 -24.06 13.70 9.28
CA PHE A 78 -24.02 13.50 7.83
C PHE A 78 -24.94 14.51 7.15
N GLY A 79 -24.63 14.90 5.92
CA GLY A 79 -25.58 15.56 5.04
C GLY A 79 -25.06 15.67 3.60
N TYR A 80 -25.93 16.10 2.68
CA TYR A 80 -25.57 16.37 1.30
C TYR A 80 -25.29 17.85 1.11
N LEU A 81 -24.04 18.19 0.79
CA LEU A 81 -23.62 19.55 0.48
C LEU A 81 -23.90 19.86 -0.99
N GLN A 82 -24.78 20.82 -1.24
CA GLN A 82 -25.06 21.35 -2.57
C GLN A 82 -23.98 22.37 -2.94
N ARG A 83 -23.21 22.09 -3.99
CA ARG A 83 -22.06 22.93 -4.37
C ARG A 83 -22.44 24.31 -4.90
N GLN A 84 -23.62 24.46 -5.50
CA GLN A 84 -24.04 25.70 -6.17
C GLN A 84 -24.36 26.83 -5.17
N ASN A 85 -24.98 26.50 -4.04
CA ASN A 85 -25.44 27.47 -3.04
C ASN A 85 -24.88 27.21 -1.63
N GLY A 86 -24.08 26.15 -1.45
CA GLY A 86 -23.50 25.77 -0.17
C GLY A 86 -24.50 25.19 0.85
N SER A 87 -25.75 24.94 0.45
CA SER A 87 -26.77 24.43 1.38
C SER A 87 -26.52 22.96 1.75
N LEU A 88 -26.92 22.59 2.97
CA LEU A 88 -26.86 21.22 3.47
C LEU A 88 -28.27 20.65 3.54
N SER A 89 -28.48 19.45 3.02
CA SER A 89 -29.77 18.76 3.07
C SER A 89 -29.65 17.34 3.63
N LYS A 90 -30.79 16.77 4.06
CA LYS A 90 -30.92 15.43 4.66
C LYS A 90 -29.88 15.16 5.75
N ILE A 91 -29.96 15.96 6.81
CA ILE A 91 -29.05 15.86 7.94
C ILE A 91 -29.42 14.61 8.76
N GLU A 92 -28.45 13.74 8.97
CA GLU A 92 -28.58 12.54 9.82
C GLU A 92 -27.51 12.63 10.91
N GLU A 93 -27.86 12.34 12.17
CA GLU A 93 -26.86 12.21 13.25
C GLU A 93 -26.29 10.79 13.28
N TYR A 94 -25.02 10.66 13.68
CA TYR A 94 -24.46 9.36 13.99
C TYR A 94 -24.63 9.03 15.46
N GLU A 95 -24.84 7.76 15.75
CA GLU A 95 -24.96 7.25 17.11
C GLU A 95 -23.72 6.42 17.51
N PRO A 96 -23.29 6.48 18.77
CA PRO A 96 -22.16 5.69 19.24
C PRO A 96 -22.50 4.19 19.31
N VAL A 97 -21.49 3.35 19.12
CA VAL A 97 -21.51 1.91 19.43
C VAL A 97 -20.36 1.56 20.37
N HIS A 98 -20.37 0.36 20.94
CA HIS A 98 -19.45 0.00 22.04
C HIS A 98 -18.17 -0.73 21.59
N SER A 99 -18.10 -1.16 20.33
CA SER A 99 -16.95 -1.90 19.81
C SER A 99 -16.74 -1.68 18.31
N LEU A 100 -15.52 -1.96 17.85
CA LEU A 100 -15.21 -1.91 16.42
C LEU A 100 -15.93 -3.02 15.65
N GLU A 101 -16.14 -4.18 16.28
CA GLU A 101 -16.86 -5.32 15.73
C GLU A 101 -18.33 -4.98 15.48
N GLU A 102 -18.97 -4.29 16.42
CA GLU A 102 -20.35 -3.79 16.25
C GLU A 102 -20.41 -2.77 15.10
N LEU A 103 -19.49 -1.82 15.06
CA LEU A 103 -19.40 -0.84 13.97
C LEU A 103 -19.23 -1.52 12.61
N GLN A 104 -18.41 -2.57 12.53
CA GLN A 104 -18.18 -3.34 11.32
C GLN A 104 -19.42 -4.13 10.86
N ARG A 105 -20.35 -4.50 11.74
CA ARG A 105 -21.63 -5.11 11.35
C ARG A 105 -22.62 -4.07 10.82
N LYS A 106 -22.48 -2.81 11.24
CA LYS A 106 -23.39 -1.68 10.96
C LYS A 106 -22.81 -0.67 9.94
N GLN A 107 -22.00 -1.12 8.98
CA GLN A 107 -21.25 -0.22 8.04
C GLN A 107 -22.13 0.71 7.20
N SER A 108 -23.39 0.34 6.97
CA SER A 108 -24.35 1.14 6.19
C SER A 108 -25.15 2.12 7.04
N GLU A 109 -25.06 2.01 8.37
CA GLU A 109 -25.75 2.86 9.33
C GLU A 109 -24.87 4.05 9.74
N ARG A 110 -25.50 5.10 10.29
CA ARG A 110 -24.78 6.25 10.86
C ARG A 110 -24.33 5.90 12.27
N LYS A 111 -23.26 5.13 12.36
CA LYS A 111 -22.66 4.70 13.63
C LYS A 111 -21.19 5.09 13.72
N PHE A 112 -20.73 5.37 14.93
CA PHE A 112 -19.30 5.60 15.20
C PHE A 112 -18.86 4.86 16.45
N TYR A 113 -17.58 4.51 16.52
CA TYR A 113 -16.97 3.90 17.70
C TYR A 113 -15.78 4.74 18.13
N PHE A 114 -15.67 5.10 19.40
CA PHE A 114 -14.49 5.76 19.93
C PHE A 114 -13.72 4.80 20.83
N ASP A 115 -12.54 4.40 20.39
CA ASP A 115 -11.62 3.62 21.20
C ASP A 115 -10.76 4.56 22.04
N SER A 116 -11.13 4.72 23.31
CA SER A 116 -10.41 5.59 24.25
C SER A 116 -9.00 5.09 24.58
N SER A 117 -8.72 3.79 24.41
CA SER A 117 -7.40 3.20 24.71
C SER A 117 -6.33 3.67 23.72
N THR A 118 -6.68 3.75 22.43
CA THR A 118 -5.80 4.26 21.37
C THR A 118 -6.04 5.72 21.03
N GLY A 119 -7.21 6.27 21.35
CA GLY A 119 -7.65 7.62 21.00
C GLY A 119 -8.22 7.71 19.58
N LEU A 120 -8.71 6.62 18.99
CA LEU A 120 -9.21 6.62 17.60
C LEU A 120 -10.74 6.65 17.53
N LEU A 121 -11.27 7.66 16.84
CA LEU A 121 -12.68 7.74 16.44
C LEU A 121 -12.87 7.03 15.09
N PHE A 122 -13.51 5.87 15.11
CA PHE A 122 -13.81 5.07 13.92
C PHE A 122 -15.19 5.36 13.32
N LEU A 123 -15.20 5.48 11.99
CA LEU A 123 -16.37 5.69 11.15
C LEU A 123 -16.25 4.84 9.87
N TYR A 124 -17.37 4.36 9.34
CA TYR A 124 -17.44 3.89 7.96
C TYR A 124 -17.95 5.02 7.06
N LEU A 125 -17.13 5.43 6.10
CA LEU A 125 -17.52 6.36 5.06
C LEU A 125 -18.00 5.56 3.85
N LYS A 126 -19.30 5.25 3.81
CA LYS A 126 -19.94 4.52 2.71
C LYS A 126 -20.90 5.43 1.94
N ALA A 127 -20.66 5.57 0.64
CA ALA A 127 -21.49 6.41 -0.21
C ALA A 127 -22.85 5.75 -0.47
N LYS A 128 -23.93 6.50 -0.24
CA LYS A 128 -25.32 6.02 -0.45
C LYS A 128 -25.84 6.33 -1.85
N SER A 129 -25.28 7.35 -2.52
CA SER A 129 -25.84 7.88 -3.77
C SER A 129 -25.02 7.50 -5.01
N HIS A 130 -25.72 7.33 -6.14
CA HIS A 130 -25.10 7.08 -7.44
C HIS A 130 -24.53 8.38 -8.04
N ARG A 131 -23.39 8.25 -8.70
CA ARG A 131 -22.82 9.32 -9.53
C ARG A 131 -23.15 9.06 -11.00
N HIS A 132 -23.27 10.13 -11.78
CA HIS A 132 -23.48 10.04 -13.22
C HIS A 132 -22.18 10.34 -13.96
N GLY A 133 -21.73 9.40 -14.80
CA GLY A 133 -20.51 9.52 -15.58
C GLY A 133 -19.28 9.86 -14.72
N HIS A 134 -18.59 10.95 -15.08
CA HIS A 134 -17.39 11.41 -14.40
C HIS A 134 -17.65 12.47 -13.30
N SER A 135 -18.91 12.70 -12.93
CA SER A 135 -19.29 13.74 -11.97
C SER A 135 -18.75 13.47 -10.57
N TYR A 136 -18.02 14.42 -9.97
CA TYR A 136 -17.41 14.30 -8.63
C TYR A 136 -18.36 13.83 -7.52
N CYS A 137 -19.63 14.27 -7.57
CA CYS A 137 -20.68 14.00 -6.58
C CYS A 137 -21.99 13.57 -7.26
N SER A 138 -22.95 13.11 -6.46
CA SER A 138 -24.29 12.76 -6.95
C SER A 138 -25.12 14.00 -7.31
N SER A 139 -26.25 13.80 -7.98
CA SER A 139 -27.25 14.85 -8.23
C SER A 139 -27.89 15.40 -6.94
N GLN A 140 -27.85 14.65 -5.84
CA GLN A 140 -28.33 15.11 -4.52
C GLN A 140 -27.32 16.01 -3.79
N GLY A 141 -26.10 16.15 -4.31
CA GLY A 141 -24.99 16.86 -3.68
C GLY A 141 -23.84 15.94 -3.27
N CYS A 142 -22.81 16.53 -2.67
CA CYS A 142 -21.66 15.81 -2.15
C CYS A 142 -21.95 15.30 -0.73
N GLU A 143 -21.86 13.99 -0.54
CA GLU A 143 -21.97 13.37 0.78
C GLU A 143 -20.84 13.88 1.70
N ARG A 144 -21.22 14.47 2.84
CA ARG A 144 -20.30 15.10 3.78
C ARG A 144 -20.59 14.64 5.20
N VAL A 145 -19.54 14.30 5.94
CA VAL A 145 -19.58 14.05 7.39
C VAL A 145 -18.89 15.21 8.10
N LYS A 146 -19.57 15.81 9.08
CA LYS A 146 -19.03 16.82 9.99
C LYS A 146 -18.82 16.16 11.34
N ILE A 147 -17.60 16.28 11.86
CA ILE A 147 -17.22 15.81 13.19
C ILE A 147 -16.94 17.05 14.02
N GLN A 148 -17.67 17.22 15.12
CA GLN A 148 -17.42 18.23 16.13
C GLN A 148 -16.88 17.52 17.37
N ALA A 149 -15.70 17.92 17.81
CA ALA A 149 -15.00 17.34 18.93
C ALA A 149 -14.87 18.38 20.05
N ALA A 150 -15.34 18.04 21.25
CA ALA A 150 -15.11 18.83 22.45
C ALA A 150 -13.91 18.24 23.21
N THR A 151 -12.80 18.97 23.18
CA THR A 151 -11.56 18.63 23.88
C THR A 151 -10.81 19.89 24.27
N ASP A 152 -10.15 19.83 25.42
CA ASP A 152 -9.33 20.92 25.97
C ASP A 152 -7.82 20.69 25.77
N SER A 153 -7.43 19.51 25.29
CA SER A 153 -6.02 19.20 25.04
C SER A 153 -5.46 20.03 23.87
N LYS A 154 -4.25 20.55 24.08
CA LYS A 154 -3.46 21.28 23.08
C LYS A 154 -2.23 20.47 22.64
N ASP A 155 -2.18 19.20 22.99
CA ASP A 155 -1.05 18.33 22.65
C ASP A 155 -1.15 17.84 21.20
N ILE A 156 -0.04 17.31 20.69
CA ILE A 156 -0.02 16.69 19.36
C ILE A 156 -0.86 15.41 19.40
N SER A 157 -1.93 15.37 18.61
CA SER A 157 -2.81 14.20 18.51
C SER A 157 -2.26 13.20 17.49
N ASN A 158 -1.29 12.39 17.91
CA ASN A 158 -0.69 11.32 17.13
C ASN A 158 -0.80 9.95 17.82
N CYS A 159 -1.72 9.12 17.32
CA CYS A 159 -2.04 7.81 17.87
C CYS A 159 -1.23 6.64 17.27
N MET A 160 -0.26 6.89 16.36
CA MET A 160 0.43 5.83 15.58
C MET A 160 0.98 4.69 16.45
N ALA A 161 1.68 5.04 17.55
CA ALA A 161 2.34 4.09 18.43
C ALA A 161 1.36 3.18 19.18
N LYS A 162 0.19 3.71 19.55
CA LYS A 162 -0.88 2.94 20.21
C LYS A 162 -1.76 2.18 19.20
N ALA A 163 -1.95 2.74 18.01
CA ALA A 163 -2.83 2.20 16.99
C ALA A 163 -2.31 0.89 16.39
N TYR A 164 -1.05 0.85 15.96
CA TYR A 164 -0.56 -0.24 15.11
C TYR A 164 -0.05 -1.52 15.78
N PRO A 165 0.02 -1.61 17.12
CA PRO A 165 -0.06 -2.89 17.81
C PRO A 165 -1.43 -3.56 17.71
N GLN A 166 -2.53 -2.79 17.57
CA GLN A 166 -3.91 -3.30 17.67
C GLN A 166 -4.67 -3.33 16.34
N TYR A 167 -4.50 -2.30 15.51
CA TYR A 167 -5.27 -2.09 14.29
C TYR A 167 -4.53 -2.44 13.01
N TYR A 168 -3.31 -2.97 13.11
CA TYR A 168 -2.65 -3.55 11.95
C TYR A 168 -3.55 -4.60 11.31
N ARG A 169 -3.66 -4.54 9.99
CA ARG A 169 -4.32 -5.57 9.20
C ARG A 169 -3.28 -6.18 8.28
N LYS A 170 -3.23 -7.49 8.23
CA LYS A 170 -2.43 -8.19 7.22
C LYS A 170 -2.88 -7.73 5.82
N PRO A 171 -1.95 -7.35 4.92
CA PRO A 171 -2.28 -6.96 3.56
C PRO A 171 -3.19 -7.99 2.89
N SER A 172 -4.34 -7.51 2.42
CA SER A 172 -5.33 -8.34 1.73
C SER A 172 -5.54 -7.84 0.31
N VAL A 173 -5.60 -8.79 -0.63
CA VAL A 173 -5.81 -8.51 -2.04
C VAL A 173 -7.30 -8.66 -2.33
N VAL A 174 -8.00 -7.54 -2.52
CA VAL A 174 -9.46 -7.53 -2.81
C VAL A 174 -9.73 -8.10 -4.22
N LYS A 175 -8.82 -7.85 -5.15
CA LYS A 175 -8.82 -8.42 -6.51
C LYS A 175 -7.42 -8.92 -6.82
N ARG A 176 -7.29 -10.21 -7.14
CA ARG A 176 -6.01 -10.78 -7.58
C ARG A 176 -5.50 -10.01 -8.78
N MET A 177 -4.18 -9.90 -8.92
CA MET A 177 -3.63 -9.37 -10.15
C MET A 177 -4.09 -10.25 -11.33
N PRO A 178 -4.44 -9.64 -12.48
CA PRO A 178 -4.78 -10.41 -13.66
C PRO A 178 -3.64 -11.36 -14.04
N ALA A 179 -3.99 -12.59 -14.41
CA ALA A 179 -3.01 -13.54 -14.92
C ALA A 179 -2.40 -13.05 -16.25
N MET A 180 -1.20 -13.56 -16.57
CA MET A 180 -0.63 -13.36 -17.90
C MET A 180 -1.55 -13.99 -18.96
N LEU A 181 -1.70 -13.34 -20.10
CA LEU A 181 -2.37 -13.95 -21.24
C LEU A 181 -1.48 -15.08 -21.79
N THR A 182 -2.07 -16.24 -21.99
CA THR A 182 -1.38 -17.42 -22.56
C THR A 182 -1.27 -17.35 -24.08
N GLY A 183 -1.99 -16.43 -24.73
CA GLY A 183 -1.98 -16.21 -26.17
C GLY A 183 -1.68 -14.77 -26.57
N LEU A 184 -1.49 -14.55 -27.87
CA LEU A 184 -1.35 -13.21 -28.43
C LEU A 184 -2.70 -12.49 -28.37
N CYS A 185 -2.69 -11.19 -28.04
CA CYS A 185 -3.86 -10.35 -28.19
C CYS A 185 -4.28 -10.30 -29.67
N GLN A 186 -5.50 -10.70 -30.00
CA GLN A 186 -5.97 -10.79 -31.39
C GLN A 186 -6.00 -9.43 -32.12
N GLY A 187 -6.28 -8.33 -31.40
CA GLY A 187 -6.38 -7.00 -31.99
C GLY A 187 -5.03 -6.31 -32.27
N CYS A 188 -4.00 -6.59 -31.46
CA CYS A 188 -2.70 -5.92 -31.57
C CYS A 188 -1.48 -6.85 -31.71
N GLY A 189 -1.69 -8.17 -31.63
CA GLY A 189 -0.64 -9.18 -31.81
C GLY A 189 0.40 -9.21 -30.68
N THR A 190 0.11 -8.65 -29.50
CA THR A 190 1.07 -8.54 -28.40
C THR A 190 0.95 -9.72 -27.42
N ARG A 191 2.08 -10.20 -26.89
CA ARG A 191 2.11 -11.11 -25.72
C ARG A 191 1.99 -10.23 -24.49
N GLN A 192 0.85 -10.23 -23.78
CA GLN A 192 0.60 -9.21 -22.75
C GLN A 192 0.15 -9.74 -21.40
N VAL A 193 0.59 -8.98 -20.40
CA VAL A 193 -0.03 -8.83 -19.08
C VAL A 193 -1.11 -7.74 -19.15
N VAL A 194 -2.27 -7.97 -18.55
CA VAL A 194 -3.50 -7.12 -18.70
C VAL A 194 -3.35 -5.69 -18.12
N PHE A 195 -2.24 -5.36 -17.44
CA PHE A 195 -2.10 -4.14 -16.64
C PHE A 195 -0.99 -3.18 -17.07
N THR A 196 -0.31 -3.37 -18.21
CA THR A 196 0.80 -2.49 -18.64
C THR A 196 0.47 -1.66 -19.88
N SER A 197 0.92 -0.40 -19.88
CA SER A 197 0.95 0.48 -21.06
C SER A 197 2.14 0.18 -21.98
N ASP A 198 3.07 -0.68 -21.56
CA ASP A 198 4.24 -1.12 -22.34
C ASP A 198 4.13 -2.62 -22.71
N PRO A 199 3.26 -3.00 -23.67
CA PRO A 199 3.03 -4.38 -24.11
C PRO A 199 4.27 -5.17 -24.49
N HIS A 200 5.29 -4.44 -24.92
CA HIS A 200 6.46 -4.94 -25.61
C HIS A 200 7.59 -5.27 -24.64
N LYS A 201 7.44 -4.90 -23.37
CA LYS A 201 8.39 -5.23 -22.30
C LYS A 201 8.07 -6.60 -21.73
N SER A 202 9.11 -7.38 -21.48
CA SER A 202 9.02 -8.61 -20.69
C SER A 202 8.87 -8.25 -19.22
N TYR A 203 7.99 -8.94 -18.49
CA TYR A 203 7.81 -8.76 -17.06
C TYR A 203 7.99 -10.09 -16.33
N LEU A 204 8.69 -10.03 -15.20
CA LEU A 204 8.86 -11.12 -14.26
C LEU A 204 7.80 -11.02 -13.16
N PRO A 205 6.83 -11.96 -13.09
CA PRO A 205 5.91 -12.01 -11.97
C PRO A 205 6.65 -12.58 -10.76
N VAL A 206 6.56 -11.86 -9.64
CA VAL A 206 7.11 -12.27 -8.35
C VAL A 206 5.98 -12.23 -7.32
N GLN A 207 5.88 -13.29 -6.53
CA GLN A 207 4.95 -13.38 -5.43
C GLN A 207 5.70 -13.70 -4.14
N PHE A 208 5.29 -13.09 -3.04
CA PHE A 208 5.80 -13.42 -1.72
C PHE A 208 4.64 -13.92 -0.86
N GLN A 209 4.87 -15.00 -0.13
CA GLN A 209 4.00 -15.48 0.92
C GLN A 209 4.74 -15.36 2.26
N SER A 210 4.24 -14.49 3.12
CA SER A 210 4.79 -14.22 4.45
C SER A 210 3.71 -14.49 5.50
N PRO A 211 3.75 -15.67 6.15
CA PRO A 211 2.81 -16.03 7.18
C PRO A 211 3.02 -15.24 8.48
N ASP A 212 1.96 -15.06 9.24
CA ASP A 212 2.02 -14.59 10.62
C ASP A 212 2.47 -15.70 11.59
N LYS A 213 2.55 -15.39 12.88
CA LYS A 213 2.98 -16.34 13.92
C LYS A 213 2.06 -17.55 14.03
N ALA A 214 0.74 -17.37 13.92
CA ALA A 214 -0.23 -18.45 14.04
C ALA A 214 -0.21 -19.36 12.80
N GLU A 215 -0.11 -18.79 11.60
CA GLU A 215 0.11 -19.51 10.35
C GLU A 215 1.42 -20.30 10.37
N THR A 216 2.50 -19.68 10.85
CA THR A 216 3.80 -20.34 11.00
C THR A 216 3.72 -21.54 11.96
N GLN A 217 2.99 -21.42 13.08
CA GLN A 217 2.75 -22.51 14.03
C GLN A 217 1.92 -23.65 13.43
N ARG A 218 1.02 -23.37 12.49
CA ARG A 218 0.28 -24.39 11.73
C ARG A 218 1.12 -25.08 10.65
N GLY A 219 2.34 -24.60 10.39
CA GLY A 219 3.25 -25.17 9.39
C GLY A 219 3.24 -24.46 8.04
N ASP A 220 2.54 -23.32 7.92
CA ASP A 220 2.52 -22.54 6.69
C ASP A 220 3.94 -22.05 6.36
N PRO A 221 4.47 -22.33 5.15
CA PRO A 221 5.82 -21.92 4.79
C PRO A 221 5.87 -20.44 4.39
N SER A 222 7.08 -19.88 4.42
CA SER A 222 7.38 -18.63 3.72
C SER A 222 7.85 -18.99 2.31
N VAL A 223 7.37 -18.28 1.31
CA VAL A 223 7.64 -18.58 -0.10
C VAL A 223 7.98 -17.30 -0.86
N ILE A 224 8.99 -17.37 -1.72
CA ILE A 224 9.18 -16.42 -2.81
C ILE A 224 8.94 -17.18 -4.10
N SER A 225 7.90 -16.84 -4.86
CA SER A 225 7.64 -17.41 -6.17
C SER A 225 8.16 -16.48 -7.25
N VAL A 226 8.96 -17.00 -8.18
CA VAL A 226 9.52 -16.25 -9.31
C VAL A 226 9.10 -16.95 -10.59
N ASN A 227 8.28 -16.29 -11.42
CA ASN A 227 7.71 -16.89 -12.62
C ASN A 227 7.01 -18.25 -12.37
N GLY A 228 6.29 -18.37 -11.24
CA GLY A 228 5.61 -19.60 -10.82
C GLY A 228 6.53 -20.69 -10.25
N THR A 229 7.83 -20.43 -10.12
CA THR A 229 8.77 -21.33 -9.44
C THR A 229 8.90 -20.93 -7.97
N ASP A 230 8.52 -21.85 -7.07
CA ASP A 230 8.47 -21.57 -5.64
C ASP A 230 9.79 -21.85 -4.91
N PHE A 231 10.29 -20.84 -4.21
CA PHE A 231 11.43 -20.92 -3.31
C PHE A 231 10.95 -20.89 -1.87
N THR A 232 10.68 -22.09 -1.34
CA THR A 232 10.15 -22.31 0.00
C THR A 232 11.26 -22.31 1.05
N PHE A 233 11.01 -21.67 2.20
CA PHE A 233 11.87 -21.76 3.37
C PHE A 233 11.04 -21.81 4.66
N ARG A 234 11.41 -22.74 5.55
CA ARG A 234 10.65 -23.07 6.78
C ARG A 234 11.36 -22.66 8.07
N SER A 235 12.68 -22.54 8.03
CA SER A 235 13.50 -22.12 9.17
C SER A 235 13.37 -20.63 9.42
N ALA A 236 13.42 -20.21 10.69
CA ALA A 236 13.53 -18.80 11.03
C ALA A 236 14.85 -18.22 10.50
N GLY A 237 14.81 -17.01 9.95
CA GLY A 237 15.94 -16.39 9.26
C GLY A 237 15.52 -15.60 8.02
N VAL A 238 16.47 -15.46 7.08
CA VAL A 238 16.29 -14.68 5.84
C VAL A 238 16.53 -15.57 4.63
N LEU A 239 15.63 -15.53 3.65
CA LEU A 239 15.84 -16.04 2.30
C LEU A 239 16.13 -14.87 1.36
N LEU A 240 17.23 -14.96 0.63
CA LEU A 240 17.63 -14.00 -0.41
C LEU A 240 17.80 -14.73 -1.75
N LEU A 241 17.20 -14.18 -2.79
CA LEU A 241 17.36 -14.62 -4.17
C LEU A 241 17.98 -13.50 -4.99
N VAL A 242 18.94 -13.86 -5.84
CA VAL A 242 19.52 -12.96 -6.84
C VAL A 242 19.07 -13.45 -8.22
N VAL A 243 18.49 -12.55 -9.01
CA VAL A 243 17.92 -12.85 -10.33
C VAL A 243 18.58 -11.95 -11.37
N ASP A 244 18.98 -12.56 -12.50
CA ASP A 244 19.51 -11.85 -13.66
C ASP A 244 18.38 -11.05 -14.34
N PRO A 245 18.49 -9.71 -14.43
CA PRO A 245 17.48 -8.86 -15.06
C PRO A 245 17.39 -9.01 -16.58
N CYS A 246 18.35 -9.68 -17.24
CA CYS A 246 18.43 -9.78 -18.70
C CYS A 246 17.91 -11.11 -19.25
N SER A 247 17.71 -12.10 -18.40
CA SER A 247 17.25 -13.44 -18.78
C SER A 247 15.74 -13.52 -18.81
N VAL A 248 15.18 -14.08 -19.90
CA VAL A 248 13.75 -14.36 -20.06
C VAL A 248 13.56 -15.88 -20.28
N PRO A 249 12.64 -16.56 -19.58
CA PRO A 249 11.63 -15.98 -18.68
C PRO A 249 12.20 -15.49 -17.33
N PHE A 250 13.26 -16.13 -16.81
CA PHE A 250 14.12 -15.63 -15.74
C PHE A 250 15.35 -16.53 -15.61
N ARG A 251 16.40 -16.06 -14.95
CA ARG A 251 17.53 -16.88 -14.49
C ARG A 251 17.87 -16.50 -13.06
N LEU A 252 17.76 -17.47 -12.14
CA LEU A 252 18.27 -17.33 -10.80
C LEU A 252 19.79 -17.47 -10.83
N THR A 253 20.52 -16.48 -10.33
CA THR A 253 21.98 -16.53 -10.22
C THR A 253 22.41 -17.05 -8.87
N GLU A 254 21.68 -16.73 -7.81
CA GLU A 254 22.00 -17.18 -6.45
C GLU A 254 20.75 -17.36 -5.59
N LYS A 255 20.83 -18.32 -4.67
CA LYS A 255 19.86 -18.55 -3.60
C LYS A 255 20.61 -18.75 -2.29
N THR A 256 20.37 -17.87 -1.33
CA THR A 256 21.08 -17.87 -0.06
C THR A 256 20.09 -17.83 1.09
N VAL A 257 20.27 -18.73 2.06
CA VAL A 257 19.46 -18.79 3.28
C VAL A 257 20.38 -18.47 4.45
N PHE A 258 19.99 -17.48 5.25
CA PHE A 258 20.64 -17.11 6.50
C PHE A 258 19.76 -17.56 7.67
N PRO A 259 20.05 -18.71 8.30
CA PRO A 259 19.34 -19.13 9.51
C PRO A 259 19.47 -18.09 10.61
N LEU A 260 18.52 -18.06 11.56
CA LEU A 260 18.49 -17.09 12.66
C LEU A 260 19.84 -16.95 13.39
N ALA A 261 20.56 -18.06 13.61
CA ALA A 261 21.88 -18.08 14.25
C ALA A 261 22.97 -17.31 13.47
N ASP A 262 22.82 -17.23 12.16
CA ASP A 262 23.79 -16.68 11.20
C ASP A 262 23.26 -15.41 10.51
N VAL A 263 22.15 -14.82 10.98
CA VAL A 263 21.52 -13.65 10.33
C VAL A 263 22.49 -12.48 10.21
N SER A 264 23.42 -12.28 11.13
CA SER A 264 24.44 -11.21 11.05
C SER A 264 25.30 -11.30 9.79
N ARG A 265 25.50 -12.49 9.22
CA ARG A 265 26.30 -12.69 7.99
C ARG A 265 25.66 -12.05 6.75
N ILE A 266 24.36 -11.74 6.80
CA ILE A 266 23.69 -11.04 5.71
C ILE A 266 24.30 -9.66 5.46
N GLU A 267 24.84 -9.00 6.50
CA GLU A 267 25.41 -7.67 6.35
C GLU A 267 26.60 -7.68 5.40
N GLU A 268 27.49 -8.66 5.57
CA GLU A 268 28.65 -8.81 4.69
C GLU A 268 28.22 -9.22 3.28
N TYR A 269 27.26 -10.15 3.18
CA TYR A 269 26.74 -10.57 1.89
C TYR A 269 26.10 -9.42 1.10
N LEU A 270 25.34 -8.53 1.75
CA LEU A 270 24.74 -7.37 1.07
C LEU A 270 25.79 -6.34 0.62
N LYS A 271 26.96 -6.29 1.26
CA LYS A 271 28.05 -5.37 0.88
C LYS A 271 28.81 -5.86 -0.35
N THR A 272 29.12 -7.16 -0.40
CA THR A 272 30.10 -7.70 -1.36
C THR A 272 29.59 -8.88 -2.19
N GLY A 273 28.58 -9.60 -1.72
CA GLY A 273 28.09 -10.84 -2.34
C GLY A 273 27.14 -10.66 -3.51
N ILE A 274 26.50 -9.49 -3.67
CA ILE A 274 25.51 -9.27 -4.75
C ILE A 274 26.22 -8.77 -6.01
N PRO A 275 26.16 -9.50 -7.14
CA PRO A 275 26.72 -9.04 -8.40
C PRO A 275 26.04 -7.74 -8.87
N PRO A 276 26.77 -6.83 -9.53
CA PRO A 276 26.17 -5.63 -10.12
C PRO A 276 25.18 -6.01 -11.21
N ARG A 277 24.17 -5.16 -11.42
CA ARG A 277 23.06 -5.36 -12.37
C ARG A 277 22.25 -6.61 -12.04
N SER A 278 21.80 -6.72 -10.79
CA SER A 278 21.01 -7.87 -10.31
C SER A 278 19.72 -7.42 -9.64
N ILE A 279 18.65 -8.19 -9.84
CA ILE A 279 17.43 -8.07 -9.04
C ILE A 279 17.64 -8.85 -7.74
N VAL A 280 17.28 -8.23 -6.61
CA VAL A 280 17.43 -8.82 -5.28
C VAL A 280 16.05 -8.98 -4.66
N LEU A 281 15.68 -10.21 -4.32
CA LEU A 281 14.44 -10.53 -3.63
C LEU A 281 14.77 -11.09 -2.25
N LEU A 282 14.23 -10.47 -1.20
CA LEU A 282 14.51 -10.85 0.17
C LEU A 282 13.18 -11.05 0.91
N SER A 283 13.10 -12.13 1.68
CA SER A 283 11.98 -12.41 2.58
C SER A 283 12.52 -12.95 3.90
N THR A 284 11.89 -12.54 5.00
CA THR A 284 12.24 -13.00 6.35
C THR A 284 11.17 -13.94 6.89
N ARG A 285 11.56 -14.78 7.85
CA ARG A 285 10.65 -15.67 8.58
C ARG A 285 11.04 -15.70 10.04
N GLY A 286 10.03 -15.66 10.92
CA GLY A 286 10.22 -15.58 12.36
C GLY A 286 10.51 -14.16 12.86
N GLU A 287 10.63 -14.01 14.17
CA GLU A 287 10.89 -12.72 14.82
C GLU A 287 12.41 -12.46 14.89
N ILE A 288 12.93 -11.66 13.96
CA ILE A 288 14.33 -11.24 13.95
C ILE A 288 14.45 -9.94 14.74
N LYS A 289 14.90 -10.02 16.00
CA LYS A 289 14.99 -8.86 16.91
C LYS A 289 15.83 -7.71 16.34
N GLN A 290 16.97 -8.05 15.72
CA GLN A 290 17.91 -7.07 15.16
C GLN A 290 18.28 -7.47 13.73
N LEU A 291 17.68 -6.79 12.75
CA LEU A 291 18.03 -6.91 11.34
C LEU A 291 18.70 -5.61 10.88
N ASN A 292 20.01 -5.50 11.06
CA ASN A 292 20.78 -4.29 10.85
C ASN A 292 21.24 -4.10 9.38
N ILE A 293 20.29 -4.21 8.45
CA ILE A 293 20.57 -4.09 7.01
C ILE A 293 20.07 -2.77 6.41
N SER A 294 19.46 -1.91 7.22
CA SER A 294 18.73 -0.72 6.75
C SER A 294 19.52 0.18 5.82
N HIS A 295 20.80 0.43 6.13
CA HIS A 295 21.69 1.24 5.29
C HIS A 295 22.15 0.50 4.04
N LEU A 296 22.27 -0.83 4.10
CA LEU A 296 22.70 -1.69 3.00
C LEU A 296 21.62 -1.88 1.93
N LEU A 297 20.35 -1.60 2.27
CA LEU A 297 19.26 -1.60 1.29
C LEU A 297 19.16 -0.30 0.47
N VAL A 298 19.83 0.78 0.88
CA VAL A 298 19.83 2.07 0.16
C VAL A 298 20.52 1.97 -1.21
N PRO A 299 21.74 1.38 -1.32
CA PRO A 299 22.34 1.09 -2.62
C PRO A 299 21.47 0.21 -3.53
N LEU A 300 20.61 -0.62 -2.94
CA LEU A 300 19.70 -1.53 -3.66
C LEU A 300 18.36 -0.89 -4.06
N GLY A 301 18.19 0.42 -3.86
CA GLY A 301 17.04 1.18 -4.36
C GLY A 301 16.19 1.89 -3.30
N LEU A 302 16.42 1.67 -1.99
CA LEU A 302 15.70 2.46 -0.99
C LEU A 302 16.13 3.92 -1.00
N ALA A 303 15.16 4.83 -0.89
CA ALA A 303 15.42 6.26 -0.84
C ALA A 303 16.14 6.71 0.45
N LYS A 304 15.90 6.00 1.57
CA LYS A 304 16.51 6.26 2.88
C LYS A 304 16.56 4.98 3.72
N PRO A 305 17.43 4.91 4.74
CA PRO A 305 17.46 3.77 5.66
C PRO A 305 16.09 3.53 6.30
N ALA A 306 15.67 2.28 6.34
CA ALA A 306 14.40 1.88 6.93
C ALA A 306 14.54 1.54 8.42
N HIS A 307 13.47 1.71 9.19
CA HIS A 307 13.45 1.25 10.58
C HIS A 307 13.01 -0.22 10.65
N LEU A 308 13.97 -1.14 10.76
CA LEU A 308 13.74 -2.59 10.75
C LEU A 308 13.74 -3.23 12.16
N TYR A 309 13.96 -2.43 13.21
CA TYR A 309 13.92 -2.91 14.60
C TYR A 309 12.47 -3.24 15.03
N ASP A 310 12.32 -4.32 15.79
CA ASP A 310 11.03 -4.85 16.29
C ASP A 310 9.94 -5.02 15.22
N LYS A 311 10.35 -5.34 13.99
CA LYS A 311 9.42 -5.72 12.92
C LYS A 311 9.15 -7.22 12.99
N GLY A 312 7.97 -7.62 12.51
CA GLY A 312 7.64 -9.02 12.26
C GLY A 312 8.31 -9.46 10.97
N SER A 313 7.49 -9.60 9.93
CA SER A 313 7.97 -9.95 8.59
C SER A 313 8.46 -8.73 7.82
N THR A 314 9.59 -8.91 7.16
CA THR A 314 10.21 -7.99 6.20
C THR A 314 10.33 -8.66 4.83
N ILE A 315 9.88 -7.97 3.79
CA ILE A 315 10.08 -8.34 2.38
C ILE A 315 10.72 -7.15 1.67
N PHE A 316 11.75 -7.40 0.87
CA PHE A 316 12.44 -6.38 0.09
C PHE A 316 12.61 -6.82 -1.36
N LEU A 317 12.33 -5.89 -2.27
CA LEU A 317 12.59 -6.00 -3.69
C LEU A 317 13.53 -4.86 -4.07
N GLY A 318 14.74 -5.21 -4.49
CA GLY A 318 15.80 -4.26 -4.79
C GLY A 318 16.46 -4.54 -6.13
N PHE A 319 17.29 -3.60 -6.55
CA PHE A 319 18.14 -3.73 -7.72
C PHE A 319 19.55 -3.23 -7.38
N SER A 320 20.54 -4.08 -7.59
CA SER A 320 21.96 -3.71 -7.49
C SER A 320 22.40 -3.12 -8.82
N GLY A 321 22.76 -1.83 -8.85
CA GLY A 321 23.27 -1.18 -10.06
C GLY A 321 23.18 0.35 -9.98
N ASN A 322 23.60 1.02 -11.06
CA ASN A 322 23.60 2.49 -11.13
C ASN A 322 22.19 3.08 -11.32
N PHE A 323 21.30 2.31 -11.95
CA PHE A 323 19.91 2.69 -12.12
C PHE A 323 19.11 2.36 -10.86
N LYS A 324 18.19 3.26 -10.46
CA LYS A 324 17.30 3.05 -9.31
C LYS A 324 15.87 2.85 -9.80
N PRO A 325 15.39 1.60 -9.95
CA PRO A 325 14.06 1.34 -10.46
C PRO A 325 12.98 1.81 -9.48
N SER A 326 11.91 2.38 -10.02
CA SER A 326 10.74 2.81 -9.25
C SER A 326 9.94 1.64 -8.64
N TRP A 327 10.16 0.42 -9.10
CA TRP A 327 9.51 -0.78 -8.56
C TRP A 327 10.17 -1.33 -7.30
N THR A 328 11.34 -0.82 -6.90
CA THR A 328 12.00 -1.24 -5.65
C THR A 328 11.13 -0.89 -4.45
N LYS A 329 10.97 -1.83 -3.53
CA LYS A 329 10.00 -1.73 -2.42
C LYS A 329 10.48 -2.46 -1.18
N LEU A 330 10.08 -1.93 -0.03
CA LEU A 330 10.23 -2.56 1.27
C LEU A 330 8.86 -2.65 1.95
N PHE A 331 8.52 -3.85 2.39
CA PHE A 331 7.33 -4.14 3.16
C PHE A 331 7.73 -4.64 4.54
N THR A 332 7.08 -4.14 5.58
CA THR A 332 7.29 -4.58 6.97
C THR A 332 5.97 -4.72 7.70
N SER A 333 5.83 -5.73 8.53
CA SER A 333 4.70 -5.88 9.46
C SER A 333 5.14 -5.65 10.92
N PRO A 334 4.21 -5.40 11.85
CA PRO A 334 4.49 -5.44 13.29
C PRO A 334 4.95 -6.82 13.76
N ALA A 335 5.56 -6.88 14.95
CA ALA A 335 5.98 -8.14 15.57
C ALA A 335 4.83 -9.17 15.65
N GLY A 336 5.14 -10.43 15.38
CA GLY A 336 4.16 -11.53 15.34
C GLY A 336 3.23 -11.54 14.13
N GLN A 337 3.21 -10.50 13.30
CA GLN A 337 2.36 -10.39 12.12
C GLN A 337 3.11 -10.77 10.83
N GLY A 338 2.37 -11.30 9.86
CA GLY A 338 2.86 -11.61 8.51
C GLY A 338 2.46 -10.54 7.49
N LEU A 339 3.08 -10.55 6.32
CA LEU A 339 2.73 -9.67 5.20
C LEU A 339 1.72 -10.28 4.22
N GLY A 340 1.39 -11.56 4.39
CA GLY A 340 0.47 -12.26 3.52
C GLY A 340 1.00 -12.49 2.13
N VAL A 341 0.11 -12.39 1.15
CA VAL A 341 0.46 -12.55 -0.26
C VAL A 341 0.70 -11.17 -0.86
N LEU A 342 1.92 -10.94 -1.34
CA LEU A 342 2.29 -9.75 -2.08
C LEU A 342 2.67 -10.15 -3.50
N GLU A 343 2.13 -9.43 -4.49
CA GLU A 343 2.36 -9.68 -5.91
C GLU A 343 3.01 -8.44 -6.55
N GLN A 344 4.03 -8.65 -7.36
CA GLN A 344 4.73 -7.60 -8.09
C GLN A 344 5.18 -8.10 -9.46
N PHE A 345 5.11 -7.21 -10.45
CA PHE A 345 5.72 -7.45 -11.77
C PHE A 345 6.95 -6.56 -11.91
N ILE A 346 8.07 -7.19 -12.25
CA ILE A 346 9.36 -6.52 -12.43
C ILE A 346 9.67 -6.51 -13.93
N PRO A 347 9.84 -5.35 -14.59
CA PRO A 347 10.26 -5.31 -15.98
C PRO A 347 11.65 -5.98 -16.13
N LEU A 348 11.88 -6.67 -17.23
CA LEU A 348 13.13 -7.32 -17.59
C LEU A 348 13.71 -6.72 -18.88
N GLN A 349 14.98 -7.03 -19.16
CA GLN A 349 15.65 -6.68 -20.43
C GLN A 349 15.65 -5.19 -20.75
N LEU A 350 15.68 -4.33 -19.73
CA LEU A 350 15.76 -2.90 -19.92
C LEU A 350 17.20 -2.49 -20.29
N ASP A 351 17.33 -1.51 -21.19
CA ASP A 351 18.61 -0.90 -21.56
C ASP A 351 19.29 -0.31 -20.29
N GLU A 352 18.49 0.23 -19.36
CA GLU A 352 18.94 0.78 -18.08
C GLU A 352 19.54 -0.28 -17.14
N TYR A 353 19.24 -1.57 -17.35
CA TYR A 353 19.88 -2.67 -16.64
C TYR A 353 21.21 -3.08 -17.28
N GLY A 354 21.58 -2.48 -18.40
CA GLY A 354 22.75 -2.85 -19.19
C GLY A 354 22.58 -4.19 -19.89
N CYS A 355 21.35 -4.57 -20.21
CA CYS A 355 21.06 -5.78 -20.97
C CYS A 355 21.42 -5.59 -22.44
N PRO A 356 21.91 -6.64 -23.12
CA PRO A 356 22.08 -6.61 -24.56
C PRO A 356 20.72 -6.33 -25.21
N ARG A 357 20.68 -5.42 -26.18
CA ARG A 357 19.45 -5.17 -26.93
C ARG A 357 18.99 -6.47 -27.58
N ALA A 358 17.84 -6.97 -27.14
CA ALA A 358 17.11 -7.94 -27.92
C ALA A 358 16.77 -7.31 -29.28
N THR A 359 16.62 -8.17 -30.30
CA THR A 359 16.14 -7.77 -31.63
C THR A 359 14.99 -6.76 -31.52
N THR A 360 15.03 -5.72 -32.35
CA THR A 360 14.04 -4.63 -32.34
C THR A 360 12.62 -5.20 -32.30
N VAL A 361 11.94 -5.05 -31.16
CA VAL A 361 10.55 -5.49 -31.02
C VAL A 361 9.71 -4.64 -31.96
N ARG A 362 8.96 -5.30 -32.85
CA ARG A 362 8.11 -4.62 -33.83
C ARG A 362 6.97 -3.87 -33.12
N ARG A 363 7.12 -2.55 -33.00
CA ARG A 363 6.18 -1.62 -32.35
C ARG A 363 5.10 -1.18 -33.34
N ARG A 364 4.03 -1.97 -33.54
CA ARG A 364 2.91 -1.60 -34.42
C ARG A 364 2.27 -0.26 -34.04
N ASP A 365 2.25 0.07 -32.76
CA ASP A 365 1.83 1.38 -32.23
C ASP A 365 2.67 2.53 -32.80
N LEU A 366 4.00 2.37 -32.85
CA LEU A 366 4.90 3.38 -33.43
C LEU A 366 4.82 3.41 -34.95
N GLU A 367 4.61 2.26 -35.61
CA GLU A 367 4.36 2.19 -37.05
C GLU A 367 3.10 3.00 -37.40
N LEU A 368 2.00 2.80 -36.67
CA LEU A 368 0.75 3.53 -36.86
C LEU A 368 0.89 5.02 -36.50
N LEU A 369 1.60 5.36 -35.42
CA LEU A 369 1.87 6.76 -35.07
C LEU A 369 2.67 7.47 -36.17
N LYS A 370 3.70 6.81 -36.72
CA LYS A 370 4.51 7.34 -37.83
C LYS A 370 3.70 7.49 -39.12
N GLN A 371 2.75 6.60 -39.37
CA GLN A 371 1.83 6.73 -40.52
C GLN A 371 0.90 7.91 -40.33
N ALA A 372 0.29 8.05 -39.14
CA ALA A 372 -0.57 9.18 -38.81
C ALA A 372 0.19 10.52 -38.86
N SER A 373 1.42 10.56 -38.36
CA SER A 373 2.25 11.78 -38.35
C SER A 373 2.83 12.16 -39.71
N LYS A 374 2.78 11.28 -40.71
CA LYS A 374 3.16 11.56 -42.10
C LYS A 374 1.96 11.98 -42.97
N ALA A 375 0.75 11.84 -42.43
CA ALA A 375 -0.50 12.26 -43.09
C ALA A 375 -0.85 13.74 -42.81
N HIS A 376 0.02 14.44 -42.07
CA HIS A 376 0.09 15.89 -41.89
C HIS A 376 1.49 16.35 -42.24
#